data_AF-X1GS42-F1
#
_entry.id   AF-X1GS42-F1
#
_cell.length_a   1.000
_cell.length_b   1.000
_cell.length_c   1.000
_cell.angle_alpha   90.00
_cell.angle_beta   90.00
_cell.angle_gamma   90.00
#
_symmetry.space_group_name_H-M   'P 1'
#
loop_
_entity.id
_entity.type
_entity.pdbx_description
1 polymer ?
#
loop_
_entity_poly.entity_id
_entity_poly.type
_entity_poly.pdbx_seq_one_letter_code
_entity_poly.pdbx_strand_id
1 'polypeptide(L)' 'MVKSPATFTIERGLLERLDKYVNKRERFFGGRRSKSSIVEEGLENILYRLEREISGVEEGRDISVIR' A
#
# COMPACT_ATOMS: atom_id res chain seq x y z
N MET A 1 -8.54 -9.05 -13.14
CA MET A 1 -7.71 -7.93 -13.63
C MET A 1 -6.53 -8.48 -14.40
N VAL A 2 -6.24 -7.92 -15.58
CA VAL A 2 -5.01 -8.22 -16.33
C VAL A 2 -3.89 -7.34 -15.76
N LYS A 3 -2.73 -7.93 -15.47
CA LYS A 3 -1.58 -7.19 -14.92
C LYS A 3 -0.60 -6.80 -16.01
N SER A 4 -0.08 -5.58 -15.94
CA SER A 4 1.00 -5.09 -16.81
C SER A 4 2.31 -5.05 -16.02
N PRO A 5 3.43 -5.50 -16.60
CA PRO A 5 4.73 -5.36 -15.94
C PRO A 5 5.12 -3.88 -15.85
N ALA A 6 5.67 -3.49 -14.71
CA ALA A 6 6.22 -2.16 -14.48
C ALA A 6 7.55 -2.27 -13.73
N THR A 7 8.47 -1.37 -14.05
CA THR A 7 9.77 -1.23 -13.38
C THR A 7 9.88 0.15 -12.75
N PHE A 8 10.40 0.19 -11.53
CA PHE A 8 10.63 1.43 -10.79
C PHE A 8 11.91 1.30 -9.97
N THR A 9 12.50 2.44 -9.64
CA THR A 9 13.69 2.50 -8.79
C THR A 9 13.28 2.50 -7.31
N ILE A 10 14.01 1.74 -6.49
CA ILE A 10 13.89 1.80 -5.03
C ILE A 10 15.25 1.79 -4.36
N GLU A 11 15.28 2.33 -3.15
CA GLU A 11 16.42 2.23 -2.26
C GLU A 11 16.81 0.77 -2.00
N ARG A 12 18.11 0.47 -2.06
CA ARG A 12 18.64 -0.89 -1.83
C ARG A 12 18.19 -1.46 -0.48
N GLY A 13 18.25 -0.63 0.57
CA GLY A 13 17.83 -1.06 1.91
C GLY A 13 16.34 -1.40 1.99
N LEU A 14 15.49 -0.76 1.17
CA LEU A 14 14.06 -1.08 1.11
C LEU A 14 13.83 -2.42 0.40
N LEU A 15 14.55 -2.68 -0.71
CA LEU A 15 14.53 -3.98 -1.39
C LEU A 15 14.93 -5.12 -0.45
N GLU A 16 16.00 -4.95 0.31
CA GLU A 16 16.45 -5.95 1.29
C GLU A 16 15.41 -6.22 2.39
N ARG A 17 14.70 -5.19 2.84
CA ARG A 17 13.61 -5.33 3.83
C ARG A 17 12.42 -6.07 3.24
N LEU A 18 12.04 -5.77 2.00
CA LEU A 18 10.97 -6.47 1.28
C LEU A 18 11.32 -7.96 1.14
N ASP A 19 12.55 -8.27 0.76
CA ASP A 19 13.02 -9.66 0.59
C ASP A 19 12.99 -10.43 1.91
N LYS A 20 13.49 -9.81 2.98
CA LYS A 20 13.42 -10.40 4.34
C LYS A 20 11.97 -10.63 4.77
N TYR A 21 11.06 -9.71 4.47
CA TYR A 21 9.64 -9.85 4.80
C TYR A 21 9.00 -11.02 4.06
N VAL A 22 9.18 -11.12 2.73
CA VAL A 22 8.63 -12.20 1.91
C VAL A 22 9.10 -13.56 2.42
N ASN A 23 10.41 -13.71 2.65
CA ASN A 23 11.01 -14.95 3.15
C ASN A 23 10.48 -15.33 4.55
N LYS A 24 10.32 -14.34 5.45
CA LYS A 24 9.74 -14.59 6.78
C LYS A 24 8.28 -15.03 6.66
N ARG A 25 7.47 -14.29 5.91
CA ARG A 25 6.04 -14.57 5.75
C ARG A 25 5.78 -15.97 5.20
N GLU A 26 6.55 -16.38 4.19
CA GLU A 26 6.46 -17.74 3.62
C GLU A 26 6.75 -18.82 4.66
N ARG A 27 7.75 -18.61 5.52
CA ARG A 27 8.07 -19.52 6.63
C ARG A 27 7.00 -19.56 7.72
N PHE A 28 6.37 -18.43 8.04
CA PHE A 28 5.42 -18.34 9.16
C PHE A 28 4.00 -18.77 8.79
N PHE A 29 3.48 -18.36 7.63
CA PHE A 29 2.07 -18.55 7.28
C PHE A 29 1.84 -19.67 6.25
N GLY A 30 2.90 -20.16 5.60
CA GLY A 30 2.77 -20.99 4.40
C GLY A 30 2.20 -20.19 3.22
N GLY A 31 2.46 -20.66 2.01
CA GLY A 31 2.01 -20.01 0.79
C GLY A 31 2.91 -18.86 0.33
N ARG A 32 3.42 -18.99 -0.89
CA ARG A 32 4.33 -18.04 -1.51
C ARG A 32 3.56 -16.86 -2.08
N ARG A 33 3.75 -15.66 -1.51
CA ARG A 33 3.34 -14.41 -2.19
C ARG A 33 4.53 -13.83 -2.94
N SER A 34 4.28 -13.37 -4.17
CA SER A 34 5.30 -12.70 -4.96
C SER A 34 5.60 -11.31 -4.38
N LYS A 35 6.83 -10.82 -4.59
CA LYS A 35 7.19 -9.43 -4.26
C LYS A 35 6.22 -8.44 -4.92
N SER A 36 5.83 -8.71 -6.17
CA SER A 36 4.86 -7.90 -6.92
C SER A 36 3.52 -7.78 -6.20
N SER A 37 2.97 -8.86 -5.65
CA SER A 37 1.70 -8.81 -4.91
C SER A 37 1.80 -8.05 -3.59
N ILE A 38 2.96 -8.11 -2.91
CA ILE A 38 3.18 -7.35 -1.67
C ILE A 38 3.33 -5.86 -1.99
N VAL A 39 4.05 -5.52 -3.05
CA VAL A 39 4.24 -4.14 -3.52
C VAL A 39 2.92 -3.54 -3.98
N GLU A 40 2.13 -4.27 -4.77
CA GLU A 40 0.81 -3.85 -5.26
C GLU A 40 -0.13 -3.50 -4.10
N GLU A 41 -0.28 -4.39 -3.12
CA GLU A 41 -1.09 -4.14 -1.92
C GLU A 41 -0.59 -2.93 -1.11
N GLY A 42 0.73 -2.77 -0.99
CA GLY A 42 1.32 -1.61 -0.34
C GLY A 42 1.02 -0.30 -1.08
N LEU A 43 1.11 -0.30 -2.41
CA LEU A 43 0.83 0.85 -3.25
C LEU A 43 -0.66 1.21 -3.22
N GLU A 44 -1.56 0.23 -3.33
CA GLU A 44 -3.01 0.47 -3.23
C GLU A 44 -3.39 1.16 -1.91
N ASN A 45 -2.83 0.69 -0.79
CA ASN A 45 -3.08 1.29 0.52
C ASN A 45 -2.57 2.73 0.62
N ILE A 46 -1.41 3.04 0.05
CA ILE A 46 -0.86 4.40 0.05
C ILE A 46 -1.63 5.30 -0.90
N LEU A 47 -1.96 4.83 -2.11
CA LEU A 47 -2.75 5.59 -3.08
C LEU A 47 -4.11 5.95 -2.50
N TYR A 48 -4.81 5.02 -1.87
CA TYR A 48 -6.08 5.29 -1.18
C TYR A 48 -5.94 6.41 -0.14
N ARG A 49 -4.84 6.44 0.63
CA ARG A 49 -4.59 7.51 1.61
C ARG A 49 -4.31 8.85 0.94
N LEU A 50 -3.49 8.86 -0.11
CA LEU A 50 -3.16 10.07 -0.86
C LEU A 50 -4.38 10.65 -1.58
N GLU A 51 -5.22 9.80 -2.16
CA GLU A 51 -6.50 10.19 -2.77
C GLU A 51 -7.40 10.89 -1.75
N ARG A 52 -7.45 10.40 -0.50
CA ARG A 52 -8.21 11.04 0.58
C ARG A 52 -7.60 12.36 1.05
N GLU A 53 -6.27 12.49 1.03
CA GLU A 53 -5.60 13.75 1.37
C GLU A 53 -5.87 14.83 0.31
N ILE A 54 -5.82 14.45 -0.97
CA ILE A 54 -6.06 15.36 -2.11
C ILE A 54 -7.54 15.73 -2.24
N SER A 55 -8.44 14.77 -2.03
CA SER A 55 -9.88 15.03 -2.15
C SER A 55 -10.40 16.00 -1.08
N GLY A 56 -9.63 16.25 -0.02
CA GLY A 56 -10.11 16.95 1.14
C GLY A 56 -11.24 16.19 1.82
N VAL A 57 -11.39 16.37 3.12
CA VAL A 57 -12.70 16.22 3.72
C VAL A 57 -13.52 17.44 3.25
N GLU A 58 -13.98 17.42 2.00
CA GLU A 58 -14.97 18.34 1.43
C GLU A 58 -16.42 17.90 1.74
N GLU A 59 -16.65 17.20 2.85
CA GLU A 59 -17.99 17.13 3.44
C GLU A 59 -17.92 17.61 4.89
N GLY A 60 -18.30 18.87 5.07
CA GLY A 60 -18.43 19.51 6.36
C GLY A 60 -19.41 18.81 7.29
N ARG A 61 -19.05 18.79 8.57
CA ARG A 61 -19.96 19.19 9.65
C ARG A 61 -19.10 20.04 10.59
N ASP A 62 -18.95 21.33 10.30
CA ASP A 62 -19.89 22.34 10.78
C ASP A 62 -21.15 21.74 11.44
N ILE A 63 -20.99 21.36 12.71
CA ILE A 63 -22.07 21.36 13.69
C ILE A 63 -21.87 22.60 14.55
N SER A 64 -21.88 23.77 13.90
CA SER A 64 -22.55 24.91 14.50
C SER A 64 -24.06 24.61 14.49
N VAL A 65 -24.68 24.73 15.66
CA VAL A 65 -26.15 24.74 15.89
C VAL A 65 -26.88 23.39 15.84
N ILE A 66 -26.98 22.71 17.00
CA ILE A 66 -28.27 22.26 17.55
C ILE A 66 -28.27 22.48 19.08
N ARG A 67 -28.93 23.58 19.46
CA ARG A 67 -29.58 23.94 20.74
C ARG A 67 -28.87 23.75 22.08
#